data_AF-A0A534V5W3-F1
#
_entry.id   AF-A0A534V5W3-F1
#
_cell.length_a   1.000
_cell.length_b   1.000
_cell.length_c   1.000
_cell.angle_alpha   90.00
_cell.angle_beta   90.00
_cell.angle_gamma   90.00
#
_symmetry.space_group_name_H-M   'P 1'
#
loop_
_entity.id
_entity.type
_entity.pdbx_description
1 polymer ?
#
loop_
_entity_poly.entity_id
_entity_poly.type
_entity_poly.pdbx_seq_one_letter_code
_entity_poly.pdbx_strand_id
1 'polypeptide(L)'
;MPARSWVGSAVDRFLLRRSWHRWAEAQALLHALSPDLGVVECCRRALAEMARAMQFRGAAVLLAGGETVVHGPFRVKPLERVWPRDATALPHNAFGLGRFRELPLPLRDALIEADVVAVAPVASPRGHWGHLFVTTDLLGASFSDRDDEGLDAVANQLALVLDAA
;
A
#
# COMPACT_ATOMS: atom_id res chain seq x y z
N MET A 1 -6.43 11.58 39.34
CA MET A 1 -6.98 12.35 38.20
C MET A 1 -6.95 11.48 36.93
N PRO A 2 -7.99 10.68 36.62
CA PRO A 2 -8.03 9.83 35.43
C PRO A 2 -9.14 10.31 34.48
N ALA A 3 -8.83 11.25 33.57
CA ALA A 3 -9.81 11.74 32.58
C ALA A 3 -9.28 11.75 31.14
N ARG A 4 -8.02 11.35 30.90
CA ARG A 4 -7.40 11.37 29.57
C ARG A 4 -7.40 10.01 28.83
N SER A 5 -7.62 8.89 29.51
CA SER A 5 -7.56 7.55 28.87
C SER A 5 -8.86 7.11 28.17
N TRP A 6 -10.00 7.71 28.52
CA TRP A 6 -11.30 7.31 27.98
C TRP A 6 -11.61 7.97 26.61
N VAL A 7 -11.13 9.21 26.41
CA VAL A 7 -11.31 9.93 25.14
C VAL A 7 -10.47 9.29 24.03
N GLY A 8 -9.23 8.89 24.32
CA GLY A 8 -8.37 8.19 23.35
C GLY A 8 -8.95 6.85 22.90
N SER A 9 -9.44 6.03 23.84
CA SER A 9 -9.97 4.71 23.52
C SER A 9 -11.29 4.72 22.73
N ALA A 10 -12.14 5.74 22.90
CA ALA A 10 -13.35 5.92 22.10
C ALA A 10 -13.07 6.42 20.68
N VAL A 11 -12.13 7.36 20.54
CA VAL A 11 -11.66 7.87 19.24
C VAL A 11 -10.93 6.78 18.47
N ASP A 12 -10.03 6.04 19.12
CA ASP A 12 -9.37 4.86 18.54
C ASP A 12 -10.42 3.86 18.09
N ARG A 13 -11.36 3.43 18.94
CA ARG A 13 -12.39 2.45 18.56
C ARG A 13 -13.25 2.90 17.37
N PHE A 14 -13.52 4.20 17.26
CA PHE A 14 -14.28 4.75 16.12
C PHE A 14 -13.45 4.77 14.83
N LEU A 15 -12.18 5.21 14.90
CA LEU A 15 -11.23 5.14 13.79
C LEU A 15 -11.01 3.69 13.35
N LEU A 16 -10.90 2.76 14.29
CA LEU A 16 -10.75 1.33 14.09
C LEU A 16 -11.94 0.74 13.32
N ARG A 17 -13.17 1.07 13.72
CA ARG A 17 -14.39 0.58 13.04
C ARG A 17 -14.54 1.14 11.63
N ARG A 18 -14.16 2.41 11.44
CA ARG A 18 -14.19 3.10 10.14
C ARG A 18 -13.12 2.58 9.19
N SER A 19 -11.91 2.34 9.68
CA SER A 19 -10.81 1.71 8.93
C SER A 19 -11.22 0.29 8.49
N TRP A 20 -11.79 -0.52 9.40
CA TRP A 20 -12.27 -1.87 9.07
C TRP A 20 -13.33 -1.91 7.96
N HIS A 21 -14.32 -1.01 7.98
CA HIS A 21 -15.34 -0.99 6.91
C HIS A 21 -14.72 -0.60 5.56
N ARG A 22 -13.75 0.32 5.54
CA ARG A 22 -13.07 0.76 4.33
C ARG A 22 -12.19 -0.33 3.71
N TRP A 23 -11.46 -1.07 4.54
CA TRP A 23 -10.68 -2.22 4.06
C TRP A 23 -11.56 -3.34 3.53
N ALA A 24 -12.69 -3.63 4.20
CA ALA A 24 -13.66 -4.61 3.72
C ALA A 24 -14.29 -4.22 2.38
N GLU A 25 -14.60 -2.94 2.17
CA GLU A 25 -15.10 -2.42 0.88
C GLU A 25 -14.06 -2.56 -0.23
N ALA A 26 -12.80 -2.20 0.04
CA ALA A 26 -11.71 -2.37 -0.92
C ALA A 26 -11.52 -3.85 -1.29
N GLN A 27 -11.55 -4.75 -0.29
CA GLN A 27 -11.40 -6.19 -0.49
C GLN A 27 -12.56 -6.79 -1.29
N ALA A 28 -13.81 -6.39 -0.99
CA ALA A 28 -15.00 -6.85 -1.73
C ALA A 28 -14.94 -6.46 -3.21
N LEU A 29 -14.39 -5.29 -3.53
CA LEU A 29 -14.23 -4.87 -4.92
C LEU A 29 -13.09 -5.60 -5.63
N LEU A 30 -11.98 -5.86 -4.94
CA LEU A 30 -10.91 -6.71 -5.49
C LEU A 30 -11.43 -8.10 -5.82
N HIS A 31 -12.33 -8.67 -5.01
CA HIS A 31 -13.01 -9.93 -5.34
C HIS A 31 -13.91 -9.84 -6.59
N ALA A 32 -14.37 -8.65 -6.95
CA ALA A 32 -15.18 -8.42 -8.15
C ALA A 32 -14.34 -8.11 -9.40
N LEU A 33 -13.00 -7.99 -9.28
CA LEU A 33 -12.12 -7.82 -10.43
C LEU A 33 -12.06 -9.13 -11.22
N SER A 34 -12.47 -9.07 -12.49
CA SER A 34 -12.24 -10.16 -13.44
C SER A 34 -10.77 -10.17 -13.83
N PRO A 35 -10.07 -11.30 -13.66
CA PRO A 35 -8.68 -11.44 -14.07
C PRO A 35 -8.47 -11.28 -15.59
N ASP A 36 -9.49 -11.57 -16.41
CA ASP A 36 -9.45 -11.47 -17.87
C ASP A 36 -9.19 -10.04 -18.39
N LEU A 37 -9.26 -9.03 -17.51
CA LEU A 37 -8.89 -7.65 -17.81
C LEU A 37 -7.37 -7.46 -17.98
N GLY A 38 -6.57 -8.42 -17.52
CA GLY A 38 -5.12 -8.38 -17.54
C GLY A 38 -4.51 -7.61 -16.36
N VAL A 39 -3.23 -7.89 -16.11
CA VAL A 39 -2.47 -7.42 -14.94
C VAL A 39 -2.54 -5.90 -14.74
N VAL A 40 -2.23 -5.12 -15.79
CA VAL A 40 -2.16 -3.65 -15.70
C VAL A 40 -3.52 -3.03 -15.36
N GLU A 41 -4.60 -3.53 -15.96
CA GLU A 41 -5.94 -2.99 -15.73
C GLU A 41 -6.47 -3.39 -14.34
N CYS A 42 -6.19 -4.62 -13.89
CA CYS A 42 -6.46 -5.04 -12.52
C CYS A 42 -5.74 -4.13 -11.50
N CYS A 43 -4.44 -3.87 -11.70
CA CYS A 43 -3.69 -2.93 -10.86
C CYS A 43 -4.31 -1.52 -10.88
N ARG A 44 -4.69 -1.01 -12.06
CA ARG A 44 -5.26 0.34 -12.18
C ARG A 44 -6.57 0.48 -11.40
N ARG A 45 -7.46 -0.51 -11.49
CA ARG A 45 -8.74 -0.52 -10.76
C ARG A 45 -8.55 -0.72 -9.27
N ALA A 46 -7.65 -1.62 -8.89
CA ALA A 46 -7.28 -1.84 -7.49
C ALA A 46 -6.78 -0.54 -6.86
N LEU A 47 -5.80 0.13 -7.48
CA LEU A 47 -5.24 1.38 -6.96
C LEU A 47 -6.29 2.49 -6.80
N ALA A 48 -7.22 2.62 -7.76
CA ALA A 48 -8.28 3.62 -7.68
C ALA A 48 -9.21 3.39 -6.49
N GLU A 49 -9.58 2.14 -6.24
CA GLU A 49 -10.51 1.79 -5.17
C GLU A 49 -9.85 1.81 -3.80
N MET A 50 -8.57 1.44 -3.73
CA MET A 50 -7.74 1.66 -2.55
C MET A 50 -7.63 3.13 -2.20
N ALA A 51 -7.29 3.99 -3.17
CA ALA A 51 -7.20 5.42 -2.94
C ALA A 51 -8.54 6.02 -2.48
N ARG A 52 -9.66 5.55 -3.06
CA ARG A 52 -11.01 5.95 -2.66
C ARG A 52 -11.36 5.51 -1.24
N ALA A 53 -11.16 4.24 -0.91
CA ALA A 53 -11.53 3.67 0.38
C ALA A 53 -10.66 4.23 1.52
N MET A 54 -9.35 4.32 1.29
CA MET A 54 -8.36 4.72 2.30
C MET A 54 -8.08 6.21 2.34
N GLN A 55 -8.60 6.98 1.38
CA GLN A 55 -8.30 8.40 1.20
C GLN A 55 -6.81 8.68 1.03
N PHE A 56 -6.08 7.75 0.41
CA PHE A 56 -4.71 8.00 -0.02
C PHE A 56 -4.73 9.04 -1.13
N ARG A 57 -3.74 9.94 -1.09
CA ARG A 57 -3.59 10.99 -2.10
C ARG A 57 -3.20 10.38 -3.44
N GLY A 58 -2.32 9.39 -3.41
CA GLY A 58 -1.83 8.68 -4.58
C GLY A 58 -1.22 7.35 -4.20
N ALA A 59 -1.19 6.44 -5.16
CA ALA A 59 -0.66 5.11 -5.00
C ALA A 59 -0.03 4.61 -6.31
N ALA A 60 0.92 3.70 -6.21
CA ALA A 60 1.59 3.13 -7.37
C ALA A 60 1.91 1.64 -7.15
N VAL A 61 1.88 0.85 -8.23
CA VAL A 61 2.45 -0.49 -8.28
C VAL A 61 3.60 -0.49 -9.26
N LEU A 62 4.79 -0.88 -8.80
CA LEU A 62 5.90 -1.24 -9.68
C LEU A 62 5.90 -2.76 -9.82
N LEU A 63 5.58 -3.25 -11.02
CA LEU A 63 5.52 -4.67 -11.33
C LEU A 63 6.91 -5.22 -11.60
N ALA A 64 7.11 -6.48 -11.23
CA ALA A 64 8.35 -7.22 -11.47
C ALA A 64 8.66 -7.33 -12.99
N GLY A 65 7.62 -7.36 -13.83
CA GLY A 65 7.73 -7.39 -15.30
C GLY A 65 8.27 -6.11 -15.94
N GLY A 66 8.38 -5.01 -15.18
CA GLY A 66 8.89 -3.73 -15.68
C GLY A 66 7.83 -2.63 -15.74
N GLU A 67 6.55 -3.00 -15.80
CA GLU A 67 5.43 -2.09 -15.86
C GLU A 67 5.27 -1.31 -14.56
N THR A 68 4.67 -0.13 -14.67
CA THR A 68 4.41 0.74 -13.52
C THR A 68 3.03 1.35 -13.70
N VAL A 69 2.19 1.15 -12.68
CA VAL A 69 0.81 1.63 -12.67
C VAL A 69 0.69 2.66 -11.57
N VAL A 70 0.16 3.83 -11.89
CA VAL A 70 0.05 4.97 -10.97
C VAL A 70 -1.38 5.44 -10.88
N HIS A 71 -1.81 5.79 -9.67
CA HIS A 71 -3.08 6.44 -9.38
C HIS A 71 -2.85 7.71 -8.54
N GLY A 72 -3.53 8.79 -8.91
CA GLY A 72 -3.41 10.08 -8.23
C GLY A 72 -2.05 10.78 -8.45
N PRO A 73 -1.82 11.94 -7.79
CA PRO A 73 -0.55 12.65 -7.84
C PRO A 73 0.54 11.89 -7.06
N PHE A 74 1.19 10.94 -7.73
CA PHE A 74 2.28 10.14 -7.17
C PHE A 74 3.57 10.34 -7.99
N ARG A 75 4.69 10.62 -7.32
CA ARG A 75 6.00 10.85 -7.97
C ARG A 75 6.75 9.53 -8.13
N VAL A 76 6.47 8.79 -9.19
CA VAL A 76 6.99 7.42 -9.36
C VAL A 76 8.43 7.33 -9.88
N LYS A 77 8.91 8.37 -10.56
CA LYS A 77 10.21 8.39 -11.26
C LYS A 77 11.43 8.09 -10.36
N PRO A 78 11.50 8.58 -9.11
CA PRO A 78 12.60 8.23 -8.20
C PRO A 78 12.63 6.73 -7.91
N LEU A 79 11.46 6.10 -7.72
CA LEU A 79 11.35 4.67 -7.45
C LEU A 79 11.71 3.83 -8.67
N GLU A 80 11.21 4.17 -9.86
CA GLU A 80 11.55 3.43 -11.10
C GLU A 80 13.07 3.35 -11.37
N ARG A 81 13.84 4.34 -10.88
CA ARG A 81 15.29 4.43 -11.09
C ARG A 81 16.10 3.49 -10.20
N VAL A 82 15.66 3.29 -8.95
CA VAL A 82 16.47 2.64 -7.92
C VAL A 82 15.82 1.40 -7.34
N TRP A 83 14.50 1.26 -7.44
CA TRP A 83 13.78 0.17 -6.82
C TRP A 83 14.06 -1.14 -7.59
N PRO A 84 14.51 -2.20 -6.91
CA PRO A 84 14.82 -3.46 -7.57
C PRO A 84 13.54 -4.07 -8.18
N ARG A 85 13.68 -4.67 -9.37
CA ARG A 85 12.58 -5.36 -10.06
C ARG A 85 12.27 -6.70 -9.41
N ASP A 86 13.31 -7.44 -9.03
CA ASP A 86 13.22 -8.65 -8.21
C ASP A 86 13.48 -8.29 -6.75
N ALA A 87 12.49 -7.66 -6.16
CA ALA A 87 12.55 -7.14 -4.80
C ALA A 87 12.13 -8.19 -3.75
N THR A 88 12.18 -9.49 -4.08
CA THR A 88 11.94 -10.61 -3.16
C THR A 88 12.91 -10.62 -1.96
N ALA A 89 14.07 -9.97 -2.11
CA ALA A 89 15.07 -9.81 -1.05
C ALA A 89 14.87 -8.56 -0.17
N LEU A 90 13.91 -7.67 -0.49
CA LEU A 90 13.59 -6.56 0.39
C LEU A 90 12.78 -7.07 1.59
N PRO A 91 13.05 -6.58 2.81
CA PRO A 91 12.33 -7.00 3.99
C PRO A 91 10.83 -6.78 3.78
N HIS A 92 10.05 -7.84 3.97
CA HIS A 92 8.60 -7.76 4.05
C HIS A 92 8.27 -6.85 5.26
N ASN A 93 7.40 -5.86 5.03
CA ASN A 93 6.84 -4.93 6.03
C ASN A 93 7.71 -3.69 6.31
N ALA A 94 7.64 -2.70 5.42
CA ALA A 94 8.27 -1.40 5.64
C ALA A 94 7.20 -0.29 5.72
N PHE A 95 6.54 -0.19 6.88
CA PHE A 95 5.66 0.92 7.22
C PHE A 95 6.39 1.95 8.11
N GLY A 96 6.37 3.20 7.68
CA GLY A 96 6.87 4.35 8.45
C GLY A 96 8.36 4.69 8.24
N LEU A 97 8.65 5.99 8.20
CA LEU A 97 10.01 6.57 8.06
C LEU A 97 11.04 6.01 9.06
N GLY A 98 10.59 5.53 10.23
CA GLY A 98 11.44 4.88 11.23
C GLY A 98 11.86 3.44 10.87
N ARG A 99 11.05 2.71 10.09
CA ARG A 99 11.33 1.33 9.65
C ARG A 99 12.05 1.26 8.30
N PHE A 100 12.06 2.35 7.51
CA PHE A 100 12.96 2.49 6.34
C PHE A 100 14.44 2.70 6.71
N ARG A 101 14.78 2.75 8.01
CA ARG A 101 16.16 2.96 8.46
C ARG A 101 17.11 1.87 7.98
N GLU A 102 16.62 0.65 7.84
CA GLU A 102 17.40 -0.51 7.41
C GLU A 102 17.55 -0.61 5.89
N LEU A 103 16.77 0.18 5.13
CA LEU A 103 16.91 0.23 3.68
C LEU A 103 18.22 0.92 3.29
N PRO A 104 18.88 0.47 2.21
CA PRO A 104 19.97 1.20 1.57
C PRO A 104 19.57 2.65 1.30
N LEU A 105 20.51 3.57 1.54
CA LEU A 105 20.30 5.02 1.39
C LEU A 105 19.61 5.40 0.06
N PRO A 106 19.98 4.85 -1.12
CA PRO A 106 19.32 5.21 -2.38
C PRO A 106 17.83 4.89 -2.41
N LEU A 107 17.40 3.78 -1.79
CA LEU A 107 15.98 3.40 -1.73
C LEU A 107 15.21 4.34 -0.80
N ARG A 108 15.81 4.66 0.34
CA ARG A 108 15.20 5.60 1.31
C ARG A 108 15.04 6.99 0.72
N ASP A 109 16.05 7.49 0.02
CA ASP A 109 15.99 8.82 -0.62
C ASP A 109 14.89 8.86 -1.68
N ALA A 110 14.73 7.79 -2.47
CA ALA A 110 13.65 7.70 -3.45
C ALA A 110 12.26 7.65 -2.81
N LEU A 111 12.08 6.96 -1.67
CA LEU A 111 10.82 6.96 -0.92
C LEU A 111 10.48 8.36 -0.38
N ILE A 112 11.48 9.06 0.16
CA ILE A 112 11.32 10.43 0.67
C ILE A 112 10.98 11.39 -0.48
N GLU A 113 11.69 11.31 -1.60
CA GLU A 113 11.44 12.16 -2.77
C GLU A 113 10.04 11.93 -3.37
N ALA A 114 9.58 10.69 -3.30
CA ALA A 114 8.26 10.26 -3.75
C ALA A 114 7.13 10.50 -2.74
N ASP A 115 7.44 11.01 -1.54
CA ASP A 115 6.50 11.22 -0.42
C ASP A 115 5.78 9.93 0.02
N VAL A 116 6.45 8.79 -0.13
CA VAL A 116 5.89 7.48 0.20
C VAL A 116 5.84 7.30 1.70
N VAL A 117 4.67 6.89 2.18
CA VAL A 117 4.42 6.65 3.61
C VAL A 117 4.32 5.17 3.98
N ALA A 118 4.02 4.32 2.99
CA ALA A 118 3.99 2.88 3.17
C ALA A 118 4.31 2.13 1.88
N VAL A 119 4.92 0.94 2.05
CA VAL A 119 5.26 0.00 0.99
C VAL A 119 4.81 -1.40 1.39
N ALA A 120 4.10 -2.09 0.51
CA ALA A 120 3.67 -3.47 0.70
C ALA A 120 4.07 -4.34 -0.50
N PRO A 121 4.60 -5.56 -0.30
CA PRO A 121 4.83 -6.48 -1.40
C PRO A 121 3.50 -6.94 -1.99
N VAL A 122 3.42 -7.01 -3.32
CA VAL A 122 2.32 -7.66 -4.02
C VAL A 122 2.79 -9.07 -4.33
N ALA A 123 2.58 -9.99 -3.37
CA ALA A 123 3.07 -11.36 -3.46
C ALA A 123 1.97 -12.36 -3.10
N SER A 124 2.00 -13.49 -3.79
CA SER A 124 1.12 -14.65 -3.55
C SER A 124 1.99 -15.88 -3.26
N PRO A 125 1.40 -17.00 -2.82
CA PRO A 125 2.11 -18.27 -2.75
C PRO A 125 2.70 -18.74 -4.09
N ARG A 126 2.23 -18.21 -5.23
CA ARG A 126 2.70 -18.58 -6.58
C ARG A 126 3.87 -17.72 -7.05
N GLY A 127 4.04 -16.51 -6.51
CA GLY A 127 5.14 -15.66 -6.91
C GLY A 127 5.04 -14.22 -6.41
N HIS A 128 6.05 -13.44 -6.78
CA HIS A 128 6.16 -12.03 -6.48
C HIS A 128 5.80 -11.18 -7.70
N TRP A 129 4.77 -10.36 -7.59
CA TRP A 129 4.27 -9.52 -8.69
C TRP A 129 4.88 -8.12 -8.68
N GLY A 130 5.36 -7.64 -7.53
CA GLY A 130 5.93 -6.30 -7.43
C GLY A 130 5.76 -5.66 -6.06
N HIS A 131 5.78 -4.33 -6.03
CA HIS A 131 5.59 -3.54 -4.81
C HIS A 131 4.52 -2.48 -5.01
N LEU A 132 3.67 -2.34 -4.01
CA LEU A 132 2.69 -1.29 -3.86
C LEU A 132 3.27 -0.19 -2.98
N PHE A 133 3.06 1.06 -3.39
CA PHE A 133 3.48 2.27 -2.70
C PHE A 133 2.28 3.20 -2.52
N VAL A 134 2.19 3.87 -1.38
CA VAL A 134 1.10 4.82 -1.12
C VAL A 134 1.63 6.13 -0.53
N THR A 135 0.91 7.22 -0.81
CA THR A 135 1.15 8.59 -0.32
C THR A 135 -0.10 9.09 0.39
N THR A 136 0.06 9.98 1.36
CA THR A 136 -1.08 10.59 2.11
C THR A 136 -0.86 12.09 2.27
N ASP A 137 -1.95 12.87 2.29
CA ASP A 137 -1.90 14.31 2.59
C ASP A 137 -1.71 14.60 4.09
N LEU A 138 -1.78 13.57 4.94
CA LEU A 138 -1.58 13.71 6.38
C LEU A 138 -0.09 13.70 6.71
N LEU A 139 0.55 14.86 6.56
CA LEU A 139 1.86 15.13 7.17
C LEU A 139 1.79 14.85 8.67
N GLY A 140 2.37 13.73 9.10
CA GLY A 140 2.39 13.31 10.49
C GLY A 140 1.21 12.47 10.97
N ALA A 141 0.41 11.86 10.08
CA ALA A 141 -0.46 10.77 10.52
C ALA A 141 0.40 9.61 11.05
N SER A 142 0.20 9.26 12.32
CA SER A 142 0.68 8.00 12.86
C SER A 142 -0.10 6.88 12.18
N PHE A 143 0.54 6.16 11.26
CA PHE A 143 0.04 4.88 10.79
C PHE A 143 0.01 3.91 11.96
N SER A 144 -1.13 3.26 12.17
CA SER A 144 -1.26 2.22 13.18
C SER A 144 -0.84 0.88 12.59
N ASP A 145 -0.40 -0.08 13.42
CA ASP A 145 -0.09 -1.45 12.96
C ASP A 145 -1.29 -2.11 12.23
N ARG A 146 -2.51 -1.57 12.37
CA ARG A 146 -3.70 -2.06 11.64
C ARG A 146 -3.87 -1.48 10.25
N ASP A 147 -3.42 -0.25 10.04
CA ASP A 147 -3.37 0.30 8.69
C ASP A 147 -2.33 -0.47 7.87
N ASP A 148 -1.30 -0.99 8.54
CA ASP A 148 -0.32 -1.91 7.98
C ASP A 148 -0.98 -3.24 7.58
N GLU A 149 -1.65 -3.92 8.52
CA GLU A 149 -2.37 -5.19 8.27
C GLU A 149 -3.40 -5.07 7.13
N GLY A 150 -4.12 -3.94 7.06
CA GLY A 150 -5.10 -3.71 6.02
C GLY A 150 -4.47 -3.54 4.64
N LEU A 151 -3.35 -2.81 4.54
CA LEU A 151 -2.63 -2.63 3.29
C LEU A 151 -2.04 -3.95 2.81
N ASP A 152 -1.47 -4.75 3.72
CA ASP A 152 -0.94 -6.08 3.40
C ASP A 152 -2.06 -7.02 2.92
N ALA A 153 -3.22 -7.03 3.59
CA ALA A 153 -4.37 -7.84 3.17
C ALA A 153 -4.81 -7.50 1.75
N VAL A 154 -4.86 -6.20 1.42
CA VAL A 154 -5.21 -5.75 0.07
C VAL A 154 -4.11 -6.08 -0.95
N ALA A 155 -2.84 -5.90 -0.61
CA ALA A 155 -1.72 -6.23 -1.51
C ALA A 155 -1.67 -7.73 -1.82
N ASN A 156 -1.89 -8.58 -0.81
CA ASN A 156 -2.02 -10.03 -0.97
C ASN A 156 -3.24 -10.40 -1.82
N GLN A 157 -4.38 -9.76 -1.60
CA GLN A 157 -5.58 -10.01 -2.40
C GLN A 157 -5.39 -9.58 -3.86
N LEU A 158 -4.71 -8.46 -4.11
CA LEU A 158 -4.32 -8.05 -5.45
C LEU A 158 -3.43 -9.13 -6.10
N ALA A 159 -2.43 -9.64 -5.39
CA ALA A 159 -1.57 -10.71 -5.90
C ALA A 159 -2.37 -11.97 -6.30
N LEU A 160 -3.39 -12.34 -5.53
CA LEU A 160 -4.29 -13.46 -5.89
C LEU A 160 -5.12 -13.20 -7.15
N VAL A 161 -5.51 -11.94 -7.40
CA VAL A 161 -6.17 -11.56 -8.66
C VAL A 161 -5.19 -11.65 -9.83
N LEU A 162 -3.95 -11.17 -9.64
CA LEU A 162 -2.91 -11.21 -10.66
C LEU A 162 -2.49 -12.65 -11.01
N ASP A 163 -2.48 -13.56 -10.03
CA ASP A 163 -2.25 -14.99 -10.24
C ASP A 163 -3.25 -15.67 -11.20
N ALA A 164 -4.40 -15.05 -11.42
CA ALA A 164 -5.46 -15.57 -12.27
C ALA A 164 -5.61 -14.79 -13.59
N ALA A 165 -4.85 -13.70 -13.78
CA ALA A 165 -4.92 -12.79 -14.93
C ALA A 165 -3.91 -13.18 -16.02
#